data_AF-A0A348WBH8-F1
#
_entry.id   AF-A0A348WBH8-F1
#
_cell.length_a   1.000
_cell.length_b   1.000
_cell.length_c   1.000
_cell.angle_alpha   90.00
_cell.angle_beta   90.00
_cell.angle_gamma   90.00
#
_symmetry.space_group_name_H-M   'P 1'
#
loop_
_entity.id
_entity.type
_entity.pdbx_description
1 polymer ?
#
loop_
_entity_poly.entity_id
_entity_poly.type
_entity_poly.pdbx_seq_one_letter_code
_entity_poly.pdbx_strand_id
1 'polypeptide(L)'
;MDYSSILDWLWPDWFFNLAVVSDEYNRGRYLAGLWMTAKLAVVSIFFSLIIGAIGAAVQGAQSKTLRVLVGFFVAFFRNTPPLVQLYFFYFAIGTVLRITGDNGLPQPLIGNFGWAIISLSLFAGALNVEIFRAGIEAVPKSTVEAAEALG
;
A
#
# COMPACT_ATOMS: atom_id res chain seq x y z
N MET A 1 33.50 -47.93 -2.11
CA MET A 1 33.78 -46.49 -1.92
C MET A 1 32.46 -45.79 -2.22
N ASP A 2 31.82 -45.29 -1.17
CA ASP A 2 30.42 -44.88 -1.18
C ASP A 2 30.31 -43.45 -1.75
N TYR A 3 29.87 -43.34 -3.01
CA TYR A 3 29.79 -42.07 -3.74
C TYR A 3 28.65 -41.15 -3.27
N SER A 4 27.79 -41.62 -2.36
CA SER A 4 26.67 -40.85 -1.79
C SER A 4 27.13 -39.65 -0.95
N SER A 5 28.24 -39.80 -0.21
CA SER A 5 28.74 -38.80 0.74
C SER A 5 29.25 -37.47 0.14
N ILE A 6 29.67 -37.46 -1.13
CA ILE A 6 30.20 -36.26 -1.79
C ILE A 6 29.06 -35.42 -2.41
N LEU A 7 27.97 -36.06 -2.85
CA LEU A 7 26.81 -35.37 -3.44
C LEU A 7 26.02 -34.58 -2.39
N ASP A 8 25.95 -35.07 -1.15
CA ASP A 8 25.28 -34.39 -0.03
C ASP A 8 25.93 -33.03 0.34
N TRP A 9 27.24 -32.86 0.07
CA TRP A 9 27.93 -31.57 0.26
C TRP A 9 27.75 -30.60 -0.92
N LEU A 10 27.50 -31.13 -2.12
CA LEU A 10 27.27 -30.34 -3.34
C LEU A 10 25.82 -29.86 -3.47
N TRP A 11 24.86 -30.50 -2.78
CA TRP A 11 23.44 -30.14 -2.83
C TRP A 11 22.81 -29.81 -1.48
N PRO A 12 23.25 -28.76 -0.78
CA PRO A 12 22.65 -28.42 0.49
C PRO A 12 21.30 -27.71 0.33
N ASP A 13 20.31 -28.07 1.15
CA ASP A 13 18.99 -27.43 1.20
C ASP A 13 19.03 -25.91 1.52
N TRP A 14 20.21 -25.36 1.85
CA TRP A 14 20.43 -23.95 2.16
C TRP A 14 20.72 -23.05 0.94
N PHE A 15 21.05 -23.61 -0.23
CA PHE A 15 21.39 -22.80 -1.41
C PHE A 15 20.17 -22.47 -2.28
N PHE A 16 19.32 -23.47 -2.55
CA PHE A 16 18.00 -23.27 -3.17
C PHE A 16 16.96 -24.05 -2.37
N ASN A 17 16.41 -23.42 -1.33
CA ASN A 17 15.28 -23.98 -0.61
C ASN A 17 14.02 -23.86 -1.49
N LEU A 18 13.84 -24.81 -2.40
CA LEU A 18 12.63 -24.96 -3.23
C LEU A 18 11.50 -25.63 -2.44
N ALA A 19 11.36 -25.41 -1.13
CA ALA A 19 10.22 -25.91 -0.34
C ALA A 19 8.87 -25.48 -0.94
N VAL A 20 8.83 -24.37 -1.69
CA VAL A 20 7.66 -23.95 -2.46
C VAL A 20 7.30 -24.89 -3.62
N VAL A 21 8.24 -25.69 -4.12
CA VAL A 21 8.05 -26.66 -5.22
C VAL A 21 8.00 -28.09 -4.68
N SER A 22 8.83 -28.43 -3.70
CA SER A 22 9.05 -29.80 -3.24
C SER A 22 8.02 -30.30 -2.21
N ASP A 23 7.39 -29.41 -1.44
CA ASP A 23 6.46 -29.81 -0.37
C ASP A 23 5.02 -29.38 -0.69
N GLU A 24 4.16 -30.37 -0.96
CA GLU A 24 2.75 -30.18 -1.30
C GLU A 24 1.96 -29.48 -0.17
N TYR A 25 2.37 -29.67 1.09
CA TYR A 25 1.76 -29.00 2.24
C TYR A 25 2.08 -27.50 2.29
N ASN A 26 3.27 -27.09 1.85
CA ASN A 26 3.70 -25.69 1.87
C ASN A 26 3.20 -24.90 0.65
N ARG A 27 3.00 -25.56 -0.50
CA ARG A 27 2.50 -24.93 -1.74
C ARG A 27 1.23 -24.11 -1.55
N GLY A 28 0.24 -24.68 -0.86
CA GLY A 28 -1.03 -23.99 -0.61
C GLY A 28 -0.87 -22.71 0.21
N ARG A 29 0.03 -22.71 1.21
CA ARG A 29 0.29 -21.54 2.07
C ARG A 29 0.99 -20.41 1.32
N TYR A 30 1.96 -20.75 0.47
CA TYR A 30 2.64 -19.76 -0.36
C TYR A 30 1.70 -19.14 -1.39
N LEU A 31 0.88 -19.94 -2.06
CA LEU A 31 -0.14 -19.43 -2.99
C LEU A 31 -1.16 -18.54 -2.28
N ALA A 32 -1.61 -18.93 -1.09
CA ALA A 32 -2.51 -18.11 -0.27
C ALA A 32 -1.84 -16.78 0.13
N GLY A 33 -0.56 -16.79 0.50
CA GLY A 33 0.21 -15.58 0.81
C GLY A 33 0.37 -14.66 -0.40
N LEU A 34 0.75 -15.21 -1.56
CA LEU A 34 0.85 -14.45 -2.81
C LEU A 34 -0.49 -13.82 -3.20
N TRP A 35 -1.57 -14.59 -3.09
CA TRP A 35 -2.92 -14.11 -3.34
C TRP A 35 -3.33 -13.01 -2.38
N MET A 36 -2.95 -13.12 -1.10
CA MET A 36 -3.20 -12.10 -0.09
C MET A 36 -2.45 -10.80 -0.40
N THR A 37 -1.18 -10.89 -0.79
CA THR A 37 -0.37 -9.74 -1.23
C THR A 37 -0.98 -9.07 -2.47
N ALA A 38 -1.39 -9.87 -3.47
CA ALA A 38 -2.02 -9.35 -4.68
C ALA A 38 -3.32 -8.60 -4.36
N LYS A 39 -4.17 -9.14 -3.48
CA LYS A 39 -5.37 -8.47 -2.99
C LYS A 39 -5.07 -7.14 -2.30
N LEU A 40 -4.12 -7.15 -1.34
CA LEU A 40 -3.69 -5.92 -0.66
C LEU A 40 -3.19 -4.87 -1.65
N ALA A 41 -2.36 -5.28 -2.60
CA ALA A 41 -1.78 -4.41 -3.61
C ALA A 41 -2.88 -3.78 -4.48
N VAL A 42 -3.77 -4.58 -5.08
CA VAL A 42 -4.82 -4.09 -5.97
C VAL A 42 -5.74 -3.10 -5.26
N VAL A 43 -6.23 -3.44 -4.06
CA VAL A 43 -7.15 -2.58 -3.32
C VAL A 43 -6.45 -1.30 -2.84
N SER A 44 -5.22 -1.40 -2.34
CA SER A 44 -4.48 -0.23 -1.87
C SER A 44 -4.08 0.70 -3.01
N ILE A 45 -3.68 0.14 -4.17
CA ILE A 45 -3.42 0.92 -5.38
C ILE A 45 -4.68 1.68 -5.77
N PHE A 46 -5.82 1.00 -5.88
CA PHE A 46 -7.08 1.66 -6.25
C PHE A 46 -7.41 2.87 -5.37
N PHE A 47 -7.39 2.71 -4.04
CA PHE A 47 -7.66 3.84 -3.14
C PHE A 47 -6.55 4.90 -3.15
N SER A 48 -5.28 4.51 -3.27
CA SER A 48 -4.17 5.45 -3.38
C SER A 48 -4.24 6.31 -4.65
N LEU A 49 -4.74 5.77 -5.75
CA LEU A 49 -4.96 6.52 -6.99
C LEU A 49 -6.06 7.57 -6.80
N ILE A 50 -7.15 7.21 -6.12
CA ILE A 50 -8.23 8.15 -5.79
C ILE A 50 -7.70 9.28 -4.90
N ILE A 51 -7.01 8.94 -3.81
CA ILE A 51 -6.41 9.92 -2.90
C ILE A 51 -5.43 10.82 -3.65
N GLY A 52 -4.56 10.23 -4.48
CA GLY A 52 -3.59 10.95 -5.30
C GLY A 52 -4.25 11.95 -6.23
N ALA A 53 -5.28 11.51 -6.98
CA ALA A 53 -5.97 12.33 -7.96
C ALA A 53 -6.69 13.51 -7.31
N ILE A 54 -7.41 13.25 -6.21
CA ILE A 54 -8.09 14.29 -5.43
C ILE A 54 -7.07 15.28 -4.86
N GLY A 55 -6.00 14.78 -4.22
CA GLY A 55 -5.00 15.65 -3.62
C GLY A 55 -4.26 16.50 -4.64
N ALA A 56 -3.94 15.96 -5.82
CA ALA A 56 -3.32 16.71 -6.91
C ALA A 56 -4.27 17.79 -7.46
N ALA A 57 -5.55 17.46 -7.68
CA ALA A 57 -6.55 18.43 -8.14
C ALA A 57 -6.74 19.59 -7.15
N VAL A 58 -6.74 19.30 -5.84
CA VAL A 58 -6.86 20.31 -4.78
C VAL A 58 -5.68 21.28 -4.77
N GLN A 59 -4.48 20.87 -5.18
CA GLN A 59 -3.34 21.79 -5.27
C GLN A 59 -3.53 22.90 -6.31
N GLY A 60 -4.33 22.67 -7.35
CA GLY A 60 -4.76 23.70 -8.30
C GLY A 60 -5.85 24.64 -7.78
N ALA A 61 -6.64 24.23 -6.77
CA ALA A 61 -7.79 24.99 -6.27
C ALA A 61 -7.41 26.32 -5.61
N GLN A 62 -8.22 27.38 -5.71
CA GLN A 62 -7.86 28.72 -5.19
C GLN A 62 -7.71 28.80 -3.65
N SER A 63 -8.30 27.86 -2.91
CA SER A 63 -8.29 27.88 -1.45
C SER A 63 -6.92 27.54 -0.86
N LYS A 64 -6.27 28.53 -0.23
CA LYS A 64 -4.99 28.34 0.48
C LYS A 64 -5.10 27.31 1.59
N THR A 65 -6.21 27.27 2.32
CA THR A 65 -6.42 26.33 3.44
C THR A 65 -6.37 24.88 2.96
N LEU A 66 -7.06 24.57 1.86
CA LEU A 66 -7.08 23.22 1.30
C LEU A 66 -5.69 22.77 0.82
N ARG A 67 -4.95 23.67 0.14
CA ARG A 67 -3.58 23.40 -0.29
C ARG A 67 -2.66 23.08 0.89
N VAL A 68 -2.78 23.85 1.97
CA VAL A 68 -1.99 23.64 3.19
C VAL A 68 -2.33 22.31 3.85
N LEU A 69 -3.62 21.96 3.96
CA LEU A 69 -4.04 20.67 4.53
C LEU A 69 -3.51 19.48 3.74
N VAL A 70 -3.60 19.52 2.40
CA VAL A 70 -3.02 18.47 1.54
C VAL A 70 -1.50 18.44 1.66
N GLY A 71 -0.84 19.59 1.74
CA GLY A 71 0.60 19.68 1.97
C GLY A 71 1.03 19.02 3.29
N PHE A 72 0.30 19.27 4.38
CA PHE A 72 0.54 18.60 5.66
C PHE A 72 0.31 17.09 5.59
N PHE A 73 -0.78 16.66 4.95
CA PHE A 73 -1.05 15.25 4.69
C PHE A 73 0.14 14.59 3.96
N VAL A 74 0.55 15.15 2.82
CA VAL A 74 1.68 14.63 2.03
C VAL A 74 2.97 14.59 2.85
N ALA A 75 3.29 15.68 3.55
CA ALA A 75 4.49 15.76 4.38
C ALA A 75 4.48 14.71 5.51
N PHE A 76 3.36 14.53 6.20
CA PHE A 76 3.25 13.58 7.30
C PHE A 76 3.46 12.13 6.83
N PHE A 77 2.74 11.72 5.78
CA PHE A 77 2.76 10.35 5.31
C PHE A 77 4.06 9.99 4.58
N ARG A 78 4.75 10.95 3.95
CA ARG A 78 6.04 10.70 3.31
C ARG A 78 7.22 10.68 4.28
N ASN A 79 7.15 11.46 5.36
CA ASN A 79 8.25 11.56 6.33
C ASN A 79 8.16 10.55 7.48
N THR A 80 7.07 9.77 7.57
CA THR A 80 6.90 8.75 8.61
C THR A 80 7.10 7.35 8.01
N PRO A 81 7.87 6.45 8.64
CA PRO A 81 8.05 5.09 8.14
C PRO A 81 6.71 4.36 7.94
N PRO A 82 6.48 3.68 6.80
CA PRO A 82 5.19 3.04 6.51
C PRO A 82 4.83 1.94 7.51
N LEU A 83 5.84 1.25 8.07
CA LEU A 83 5.62 0.27 9.14
C LEU A 83 5.07 0.91 10.42
N VAL A 84 5.56 2.09 10.78
CA VAL A 84 5.08 2.85 11.95
C VAL A 84 3.64 3.29 11.74
N GLN A 85 3.30 3.73 10.53
CA GLN A 85 1.92 4.08 10.18
C GLN A 85 1.00 2.87 10.31
N LEU A 86 1.41 1.71 9.80
CA LEU A 86 0.63 0.48 9.89
C LEU A 86 0.39 0.08 11.35
N TYR A 87 1.43 0.14 12.19
CA TYR A 87 1.30 -0.11 13.62
C TYR A 87 0.43 0.92 14.32
N PHE A 88 0.52 2.19 13.95
CA PHE A 88 -0.32 3.24 14.52
C PHE A 88 -1.80 2.98 14.20
N PHE A 89 -2.15 2.72 12.94
CA PHE A 89 -3.54 2.41 12.58
C PHE A 89 -4.05 1.14 13.26
N TYR A 90 -3.23 0.09 13.28
CA TYR A 90 -3.65 -1.18 13.84
C TYR A 90 -3.73 -1.19 15.38
N PHE A 91 -2.68 -0.75 16.06
CA PHE A 91 -2.57 -0.84 17.52
C PHE A 91 -3.07 0.41 18.25
N ALA A 92 -2.85 1.61 17.71
CA ALA A 92 -3.29 2.83 18.40
C ALA A 92 -4.76 3.13 18.11
N ILE A 93 -5.16 3.12 16.83
CA ILE A 93 -6.54 3.42 16.45
C ILE A 93 -7.44 2.18 16.57
N GLY A 94 -6.99 1.03 16.05
CA GLY A 94 -7.80 -0.19 16.01
C GLY A 94 -8.18 -0.75 17.40
N THR A 95 -7.42 -0.45 18.44
CA THR A 95 -7.76 -0.86 19.82
C THR A 95 -8.84 0.02 20.45
N VAL A 96 -8.92 1.29 20.04
CA VAL A 96 -9.94 2.25 20.49
C VAL A 96 -11.24 2.07 19.70
N LEU A 97 -11.16 1.80 18.39
CA LEU A 97 -12.32 1.58 17.52
C LEU A 97 -12.86 0.16 17.65
N ARG A 98 -13.57 -0.09 18.75
CA ARG A 98 -14.24 -1.36 19.03
C ARG A 98 -15.76 -1.17 19.05
N ILE A 99 -16.45 -2.20 18.60
CA ILE A 99 -17.91 -2.31 18.61
C ILE A 99 -18.33 -3.53 19.42
N THR A 100 -19.51 -3.49 20.04
CA THR A 100 -20.09 -4.67 20.69
C THR A 100 -20.60 -5.60 19.60
N GLY A 101 -20.01 -6.79 19.49
CA GLY A 101 -20.45 -7.79 18.53
C GLY A 101 -21.69 -8.54 19.00
N ASP A 102 -22.22 -9.39 18.13
CA ASP A 102 -23.47 -10.15 18.36
C ASP A 102 -23.43 -11.05 19.60
N ASN A 103 -22.22 -11.44 20.03
CA ASN A 103 -21.95 -12.22 21.24
C ASN A 103 -21.84 -11.37 22.51
N GLY A 104 -22.10 -10.07 22.44
CA GLY A 104 -21.97 -9.12 23.55
C GLY A 104 -20.52 -8.76 23.89
N LEU A 105 -19.53 -9.29 23.15
CA LEU A 105 -18.11 -9.04 23.40
C LEU A 105 -17.58 -7.91 22.51
N PRO A 106 -16.58 -7.14 22.98
CA PRO A 106 -15.91 -6.13 22.14
C PRO A 106 -15.19 -6.78 20.96
N GLN A 107 -15.51 -6.34 19.75
CA GLN A 107 -14.89 -6.75 18.49
C GLN A 107 -14.29 -5.53 17.78
N PRO A 108 -13.18 -5.69 17.03
CA PRO A 108 -12.60 -4.59 16.28
C PRO A 108 -13.56 -4.15 15.17
N LEU A 109 -13.77 -2.83 15.02
CA LEU A 109 -14.60 -2.26 13.94
C LEU A 109 -14.04 -2.60 12.56
N ILE A 110 -12.70 -2.60 12.44
CA ILE A 110 -11.98 -2.88 11.20
C ILE A 110 -10.95 -3.98 11.49
N GLY A 111 -10.96 -5.02 10.66
CA GLY A 111 -10.01 -6.14 10.77
C GLY A 111 -8.60 -5.82 10.29
N ASN A 112 -7.65 -6.74 10.50
CA ASN A 112 -6.25 -6.59 10.10
C ASN A 112 -6.08 -6.18 8.62
N PHE A 113 -6.81 -6.83 7.74
CA PHE A 113 -6.78 -6.56 6.31
C PHE A 113 -7.25 -5.13 5.97
N GLY A 114 -8.29 -4.65 6.65
CA GLY A 114 -8.80 -3.29 6.45
C GLY A 114 -7.81 -2.23 6.93
N TRP A 115 -7.18 -2.43 8.09
CA TRP A 115 -6.14 -1.52 8.57
C TRP A 115 -4.92 -1.48 7.67
N ALA A 116 -4.53 -2.64 7.11
CA ALA A 116 -3.47 -2.69 6.11
C ALA A 116 -3.83 -1.88 4.86
N ILE A 117 -5.04 -2.04 4.32
CA ILE A 117 -5.51 -1.24 3.18
C ILE A 117 -5.46 0.25 3.51
N ILE A 118 -6.01 0.67 4.65
CA ILE A 118 -6.04 2.09 5.05
C ILE A 118 -4.63 2.66 5.11
N SER A 119 -3.74 2.01 5.86
CA SER A 119 -2.37 2.49 6.03
C SER A 119 -1.61 2.56 4.69
N LEU A 120 -1.68 1.50 3.88
CA LEU A 120 -0.97 1.43 2.60
C LEU A 120 -1.55 2.44 1.59
N SER A 121 -2.87 2.60 1.55
CA SER A 121 -3.54 3.54 0.64
C SER A 121 -3.21 4.99 0.96
N LEU A 122 -3.13 5.35 2.24
CA LEU A 122 -2.77 6.71 2.66
C LEU A 122 -1.31 7.03 2.35
N PHE A 123 -0.40 6.10 2.64
CA PHE A 123 1.02 6.23 2.31
C PHE A 123 1.25 6.37 0.79
N ALA A 124 0.76 5.42 0.01
CA ALA A 124 0.89 5.45 -1.44
C ALA A 124 0.11 6.62 -2.06
N GLY A 125 -1.02 7.00 -1.45
CA GLY A 125 -1.84 8.12 -1.88
C GLY A 125 -1.08 9.45 -1.77
N ALA A 126 -0.38 9.67 -0.66
CA ALA A 126 0.48 10.84 -0.48
C ALA A 126 1.60 10.93 -1.52
N LEU A 127 2.18 9.80 -1.92
CA LEU A 127 3.16 9.75 -3.01
C LEU A 127 2.50 10.05 -4.37
N ASN A 128 1.33 9.47 -4.64
CA ASN A 128 0.60 9.69 -5.89
C ASN A 128 0.15 11.14 -6.06
N VAL A 129 -0.14 11.87 -4.97
CA VAL A 129 -0.43 13.32 -5.04
C VAL A 129 0.70 14.07 -5.73
N GLU A 130 1.95 13.77 -5.39
CA GLU A 130 3.10 14.45 -6.00
C GLU A 130 3.42 13.94 -7.39
N ILE A 131 3.29 12.63 -7.63
CA ILE A 131 3.48 12.03 -8.95
C ILE A 131 2.51 12.66 -9.94
N PHE A 132 1.23 12.77 -9.58
CA PHE A 132 0.22 13.38 -10.45
C PHE A 132 0.41 14.88 -10.59
N ARG A 133 0.73 15.61 -9.51
CA ARG A 133 1.06 17.03 -9.62
C ARG A 133 2.23 17.27 -10.58
N ALA A 134 3.31 16.51 -10.44
CA ALA A 134 4.46 16.60 -11.33
C ALA A 134 4.10 16.21 -12.77
N GLY A 135 3.26 15.20 -12.95
CA GLY A 135 2.74 14.81 -14.27
C GLY A 135 1.90 15.90 -14.94
N ILE A 136 1.05 16.60 -14.17
CA ILE A 136 0.24 17.73 -14.66
C ILE A 136 1.15 18.92 -15.01
N GLU A 137 2.09 19.26 -14.14
CA GLU A 137 3.03 20.37 -14.36
C GLU A 137 4.01 20.14 -15.52
N ALA A 138 4.27 18.88 -15.87
CA ALA A 138 5.11 18.51 -17.01
C ALA A 138 4.43 18.78 -18.37
N VAL A 139 3.11 19.01 -18.42
CA VAL A 139 2.39 19.32 -19.65
C VAL A 139 2.77 20.72 -20.15
N PRO A 140 3.23 20.88 -21.41
CA PRO A 140 3.56 22.19 -21.95
C PRO A 140 2.35 23.13 -21.98
N LYS A 141 2.58 24.40 -21.62
CA LYS A 141 1.53 25.43 -21.66
C LYS A 141 0.86 25.57 -23.03
N SER A 142 1.64 25.43 -24.11
CA SER A 142 1.11 25.47 -25.48
C SER A 142 0.05 24.40 -25.75
N THR A 143 0.15 23.24 -25.10
CA THR A 143 -0.85 22.17 -25.22
C THR A 143 -2.14 22.53 -24.47
N VAL A 144 -2.02 23.19 -23.32
CA VAL A 144 -3.17 23.69 -22.55
C VAL A 144 -3.87 24.82 -23.30
N GLU A 145 -3.12 25.80 -23.80
CA GLU A 145 -3.65 26.91 -24.61
C GLU A 145 -4.32 26.43 -25.90
N ALA A 146 -3.75 25.41 -26.57
CA ALA A 146 -4.36 24.81 -27.75
C ALA A 146 -5.68 24.10 -27.44
N ALA A 147 -5.78 23.41 -26.29
CA ALA A 147 -7.03 22.80 -25.86
C ALA A 147 -8.10 23.85 -25.55
N GLU A 148 -7.74 24.92 -24.83
CA GLU A 148 -8.66 26.04 -24.54
C GLU A 148 -9.16 26.74 -25.82
N ALA A 149 -8.34 26.82 -26.86
CA ALA A 149 -8.72 27.42 -28.15
C ALA A 149 -9.71 26.58 -28.96
N LEU A 150 -9.78 25.26 -28.72
CA LEU A 150 -10.64 24.32 -29.45
C LEU A 150 -12.01 24.10 -28.77
N GLY A 151 -12.21 24.61 -27.56
CA GLY A 151 -13.43 24.41 -26.75
C GLY A 151 -13.46 23.08 -26.00
#